data_AF-A0A935K9B6-F1
#
_entry.id   AF-A0A935K9B6-F1
#
_cell.length_a   1.000
_cell.length_b   1.000
_cell.length_c   1.000
_cell.angle_alpha   90.00
_cell.angle_beta   90.00
_cell.angle_gamma   90.00
#
_symmetry.space_group_name_H-M   'P 1'
#
loop_
_entity.id
_entity.type
_entity.pdbx_description
1 polymer ?
#
loop_
_entity_poly.entity_id
_entity_poly.type
_entity_poly.pdbx_seq_one_letter_code
_entity_poly.pdbx_strand_id
1 'polypeptide(L)'
;MKTKYFIVAVSLFISGILLSGCDTKRENVEDAKDNLTEAKQELKDAQAQYENEWKQFRSDVVLKIDANEKRISEFKAEIKTASGKFRAKYEKEVVVLEQKNTELRRKLNEYKFEGKDSWEVFKDDFNREVDLIIVGLNDIFSKKD
;
A
#
# COMPACT_ATOMS: atom_id res chain seq x y z
N MET A 1 -5.42 19.45 -13.14
CA MET A 1 -4.27 19.13 -14.01
C MET A 1 -3.06 18.94 -13.10
N LYS A 2 -2.74 17.69 -12.73
CA LYS A 2 -1.55 16.95 -13.21
C LYS A 2 -0.23 17.75 -13.08
N THR A 3 0.27 17.89 -11.86
CA THR A 3 1.72 18.04 -11.64
C THR A 3 2.33 16.66 -11.64
N LYS A 4 3.23 16.48 -12.60
CA LYS A 4 3.83 15.24 -13.04
C LYS A 4 5.09 14.97 -12.21
N TYR A 5 5.23 13.73 -11.74
CA TYR A 5 6.47 12.99 -11.55
C TYR A 5 7.74 13.79 -11.19
N PHE A 6 8.07 13.87 -9.90
CA PHE A 6 9.46 13.97 -9.47
C PHE A 6 10.09 12.57 -9.56
N ILE A 7 10.47 12.17 -10.77
CA ILE A 7 11.41 11.07 -10.96
C ILE A 7 12.74 11.58 -10.42
N VAL A 8 13.16 11.11 -9.25
CA VAL A 8 14.56 11.20 -8.81
C VAL A 8 15.34 10.17 -9.64
N ALA A 9 15.55 10.49 -10.91
CA ALA A 9 16.53 9.80 -11.73
C ALA A 9 17.89 10.39 -11.34
N VAL A 10 18.69 9.61 -10.62
CA VAL A 10 20.11 9.89 -10.45
C VAL A 10 20.77 9.63 -11.82
N SER A 11 20.72 10.62 -12.71
CA SER A 11 21.45 10.60 -13.98
C SER A 11 22.92 10.89 -13.70
N LEU A 12 23.74 9.84 -13.66
CA LEU A 12 25.19 9.94 -13.63
C LEU A 12 25.70 10.47 -14.98
N PHE A 13 25.83 11.79 -15.10
CA PHE A 13 26.63 12.42 -16.16
C PHE A 13 27.96 12.88 -15.56
N ILE A 14 28.98 12.03 -15.65
CA ILE A 14 30.36 12.43 -15.36
C ILE A 14 30.97 12.94 -16.67
N SER A 15 30.78 14.21 -16.96
CA SER A 15 31.62 14.91 -17.94
C SER A 15 32.81 15.50 -17.19
N GLY A 16 33.96 14.85 -17.33
CA GLY A 16 35.22 15.32 -16.77
C GLY A 16 35.64 16.63 -17.42
N ILE A 17 35.54 17.73 -16.68
CA ILE A 17 36.28 18.96 -16.95
C ILE A 17 37.38 19.05 -15.90
N LEU A 18 38.55 18.54 -16.29
CA LEU A 18 39.80 18.96 -15.70
C LEU A 18 39.96 20.45 -15.98
N LEU A 19 40.29 21.23 -14.95
CA LEU A 19 41.35 22.25 -14.93
C LEU A 19 41.18 23.24 -13.75
N SER A 20 42.34 23.57 -13.17
CA SER A 20 42.73 24.72 -12.33
C SER A 20 41.93 25.08 -11.08
N GLY A 21 42.55 24.89 -9.90
CA GLY A 21 42.07 25.36 -8.59
C GLY A 21 42.18 24.27 -7.51
N CYS A 22 43.39 24.00 -7.04
CA CYS A 22 43.69 22.96 -6.06
C CYS A 22 43.47 23.54 -4.65
N ASP A 23 42.27 23.38 -4.10
CA ASP A 23 41.97 23.15 -2.67
C ASP A 23 40.45 23.07 -2.47
N THR A 24 39.68 23.95 -3.11
CA THR A 24 38.20 23.98 -3.01
C THR A 24 37.49 22.79 -3.69
N LYS A 25 38.12 22.11 -4.67
CA LYS A 25 37.50 20.94 -5.36
C LYS A 25 37.61 19.63 -4.56
N ARG A 26 38.52 19.51 -3.59
CA ARG A 26 38.67 18.27 -2.80
C ARG A 26 37.62 18.20 -1.69
N GLU A 27 37.38 19.31 -0.99
CA GLU A 27 36.32 19.47 0.02
C GLU A 27 34.94 19.11 -0.55
N ASN A 28 34.56 19.68 -1.69
CA ASN A 28 33.29 19.36 -2.36
C ASN A 28 33.15 17.88 -2.82
N VAL A 29 34.25 17.19 -3.07
CA VAL A 29 34.23 15.77 -3.47
C VAL A 29 34.16 14.84 -2.25
N GLU A 30 34.77 15.24 -1.14
CA GLU A 30 34.72 14.51 0.13
C GLU A 30 33.32 14.64 0.75
N ASP A 31 32.77 15.86 0.83
CA ASP A 31 31.39 16.11 1.25
C ASP A 31 30.37 15.36 0.39
N ALA A 32 30.57 15.31 -0.94
CA ALA A 32 29.69 14.57 -1.82
C ALA A 32 29.75 13.04 -1.60
N LYS A 33 30.92 12.49 -1.21
CA LYS A 33 31.07 11.07 -0.88
C LYS A 33 30.44 10.73 0.46
N ASP A 34 30.59 11.62 1.44
CA ASP A 34 30.03 11.44 2.77
C ASP A 34 28.50 11.51 2.72
N ASN A 35 27.94 12.54 2.07
CA ASN A 35 26.50 12.65 1.81
C ASN A 35 25.94 11.43 1.05
N LEU A 36 26.68 10.91 0.05
CA LEU A 36 26.27 9.70 -0.67
C LEU A 36 26.29 8.45 0.24
N THR A 37 27.25 8.37 1.15
CA THR A 37 27.39 7.23 2.07
C THR A 37 26.28 7.27 3.13
N GLU A 38 26.00 8.45 3.69
CA GLU A 38 24.88 8.67 4.60
C GLU A 38 23.55 8.34 3.93
N ALA A 39 23.27 8.88 2.74
CA ALA A 39 22.05 8.58 2.00
C ALA A 39 21.88 7.09 1.68
N LYS A 40 22.98 6.36 1.40
CA LYS A 40 22.94 4.90 1.22
C LYS A 40 22.61 4.16 2.51
N GLN A 41 23.13 4.63 3.64
CA GLN A 41 22.86 4.03 4.94
C GLN A 41 21.41 4.27 5.35
N GLU A 42 20.91 5.49 5.22
CA GLU A 42 19.50 5.83 5.46
C GLU A 42 18.56 5.01 4.59
N LEU A 43 18.89 4.81 3.31
CA LEU A 43 18.10 3.96 2.41
C LEU A 43 18.06 2.50 2.89
N LYS A 44 19.20 1.95 3.33
CA LYS A 44 19.27 0.58 3.86
C LYS A 44 18.46 0.44 5.15
N ASP A 45 18.57 1.40 6.05
CA ASP A 45 17.86 1.37 7.33
C ASP A 45 16.35 1.52 7.11
N ALA A 46 15.93 2.39 6.19
CA ALA A 46 14.53 2.53 5.77
C ALA A 46 13.99 1.23 5.16
N GLN A 47 14.79 0.54 4.33
CA GLN A 47 14.40 -0.74 3.74
C GLN A 47 14.27 -1.84 4.81
N ALA A 48 15.21 -1.92 5.75
CA ALA A 48 15.16 -2.91 6.84
C ALA A 48 13.97 -2.68 7.77
N GLN A 49 13.68 -1.42 8.11
CA GLN A 49 12.49 -1.05 8.88
C GLN A 49 11.22 -1.45 8.12
N TYR A 50 11.13 -1.10 6.84
CA TYR A 50 10.00 -1.48 5.99
C TYR A 50 9.79 -2.99 5.94
N GLU A 51 10.84 -3.80 5.78
CA GLU A 51 10.69 -5.26 5.70
C GLU A 51 10.07 -5.87 6.96
N ASN A 52 10.38 -5.30 8.13
CA ASN A 52 9.76 -5.72 9.40
C ASN A 52 8.30 -5.28 9.49
N GLU A 53 8.02 -4.00 9.20
CA GLU A 53 6.66 -3.46 9.21
C GLU A 53 5.76 -4.17 8.18
N TRP A 54 6.28 -4.46 6.99
CA TRP A 54 5.58 -5.15 5.91
C TRP A 54 5.13 -6.54 6.31
N LYS A 55 5.98 -7.32 6.99
CA LYS A 55 5.62 -8.67 7.47
C LYS A 55 4.44 -8.63 8.43
N GLN A 56 4.50 -7.73 9.41
CA GLN A 56 3.43 -7.58 10.39
C GLN A 56 2.14 -7.08 9.73
N PHE A 57 2.24 -5.99 8.95
CA PHE A 57 1.11 -5.43 8.23
C PHE A 57 0.44 -6.48 7.34
N ARG A 58 1.22 -7.21 6.53
CA ARG A 58 0.70 -8.25 5.64
C ARG A 58 -0.03 -9.34 6.41
N SER A 59 0.52 -9.80 7.53
CA SER A 59 -0.13 -10.79 8.38
C SER A 59 -1.49 -10.28 8.89
N ASP A 60 -1.50 -9.06 9.43
CA ASP A 60 -2.70 -8.46 10.03
C ASP A 60 -3.81 -8.25 9.00
N VAL A 61 -3.47 -7.73 7.81
CA VAL A 61 -4.48 -7.47 6.78
C VAL A 61 -4.96 -8.75 6.10
N VAL A 62 -4.11 -9.79 5.96
CA VAL A 62 -4.56 -11.11 5.46
C VAL A 62 -5.63 -11.67 6.39
N LEU A 63 -5.42 -11.62 7.71
CA LEU A 63 -6.42 -12.08 8.67
C LEU A 63 -7.76 -11.32 8.54
N LYS A 64 -7.71 -10.00 8.34
CA LYS A 64 -8.92 -9.19 8.12
C LYS A 64 -9.62 -9.52 6.80
N ILE A 65 -8.86 -9.71 5.73
CA ILE A 65 -9.38 -10.10 4.40
C ILE A 65 -10.04 -11.48 4.49
N ASP A 66 -9.39 -12.47 5.10
CA ASP A 66 -9.93 -13.83 5.28
C ASP A 66 -11.21 -13.81 6.12
N ALA A 67 -11.25 -13.00 7.18
CA ALA A 67 -12.45 -12.81 7.99
C ALA A 67 -13.60 -12.18 7.18
N ASN A 68 -13.31 -11.20 6.33
CA ASN A 68 -14.29 -10.60 5.43
C ASN A 68 -14.84 -11.63 4.43
N GLU A 69 -13.99 -12.46 3.80
CA GLU A 69 -14.43 -13.52 2.87
C GLU A 69 -15.36 -14.52 3.55
N LYS A 70 -15.02 -14.92 4.77
CA LYS A 70 -15.85 -15.82 5.55
C LYS A 70 -17.24 -15.21 5.79
N ARG A 71 -17.30 -13.96 6.26
CA ARG A 71 -18.56 -13.26 6.52
C ARG A 71 -19.40 -13.07 5.25
N ILE A 72 -18.75 -12.74 4.14
CA ILE A 72 -19.40 -12.64 2.83
C ILE A 72 -20.00 -13.99 2.42
N SER A 73 -19.23 -15.07 2.54
CA SER A 73 -19.67 -16.42 2.19
C SER A 73 -20.87 -16.88 3.05
N GLU A 74 -20.81 -16.62 4.36
CA GLU A 74 -21.91 -16.85 5.29
C GLU A 74 -23.17 -16.09 4.86
N PHE A 75 -23.06 -14.80 4.57
CA PHE A 75 -24.20 -14.00 4.12
C PHE A 75 -24.77 -14.50 2.77
N LYS A 76 -23.91 -14.93 1.84
CA LYS A 76 -24.34 -15.55 0.57
C LYS A 76 -25.09 -16.86 0.77
N ALA A 77 -24.76 -17.64 1.79
CA ALA A 77 -25.50 -18.84 2.12
C ALA A 77 -26.89 -18.49 2.67
N GLU A 78 -26.97 -17.49 3.54
CA GLU A 78 -28.21 -17.05 4.17
C GLU A 78 -29.18 -16.37 3.20
N ILE A 79 -28.70 -15.52 2.30
CA ILE A 79 -29.56 -14.77 1.37
C ILE A 79 -30.31 -15.70 0.37
N LYS A 80 -29.80 -16.92 0.16
CA LYS A 80 -30.43 -17.95 -0.70
C LYS A 80 -31.73 -18.48 -0.10
N THR A 81 -31.92 -18.40 1.22
CA THR A 81 -33.17 -18.80 1.89
C THR A 81 -34.04 -17.59 2.27
N ALA A 82 -33.50 -16.37 2.18
CA ALA A 82 -34.23 -15.13 2.44
C ALA A 82 -35.32 -14.83 1.38
N SER A 83 -36.27 -13.96 1.75
CA SER A 83 -37.35 -13.51 0.87
C SER A 83 -36.82 -12.88 -0.43
N GLY A 84 -37.58 -12.98 -1.53
CA GLY A 84 -37.16 -12.46 -2.83
C GLY A 84 -36.84 -10.96 -2.84
N LYS A 85 -37.59 -10.16 -2.07
CA LYS A 85 -37.34 -8.71 -1.93
C LYS A 85 -36.04 -8.41 -1.20
N PHE A 86 -35.76 -9.13 -0.11
CA PHE A 86 -34.50 -9.01 0.62
C PHE A 86 -33.32 -9.43 -0.25
N ARG A 87 -33.44 -10.58 -0.92
CA ARG A 87 -32.43 -11.09 -1.84
C ARG A 87 -32.09 -10.09 -2.94
N ALA A 88 -33.09 -9.59 -3.66
CA ALA A 88 -32.88 -8.63 -4.74
C ALA A 88 -32.23 -7.32 -4.28
N LYS A 89 -32.43 -6.94 -3.01
CA LYS A 89 -31.82 -5.73 -2.43
C LYS A 89 -30.34 -5.92 -2.14
N TYR A 90 -29.95 -7.02 -1.49
CA TYR A 90 -28.59 -7.18 -0.96
C TYR A 90 -27.65 -8.02 -1.83
N GLU A 91 -28.16 -8.78 -2.81
CA GLU A 91 -27.34 -9.60 -3.69
C GLU A 91 -26.29 -8.78 -4.47
N LYS A 92 -26.66 -7.56 -4.89
CA LYS A 92 -25.70 -6.63 -5.54
C LYS A 92 -24.64 -6.11 -4.58
N GLU A 93 -25.03 -5.75 -3.36
CA GLU A 93 -24.11 -5.20 -2.36
C GLU A 93 -23.05 -6.23 -1.98
N VAL A 94 -23.45 -7.50 -1.85
CA VAL A 94 -22.54 -8.62 -1.58
C VAL A 94 -21.53 -8.83 -2.69
N VAL A 95 -21.96 -8.79 -3.95
CA VAL A 95 -21.04 -8.89 -5.10
C VAL A 95 -20.02 -7.76 -5.09
N VAL A 96 -20.45 -6.53 -4.74
CA VAL A 96 -19.53 -5.40 -4.60
C VAL A 96 -18.51 -5.63 -3.47
N LEU A 97 -18.94 -6.17 -2.32
CA LEU A 97 -18.03 -6.49 -1.22
C LEU A 97 -17.04 -7.61 -1.58
N GLU A 98 -17.48 -8.63 -2.34
CA GLU A 98 -16.59 -9.68 -2.87
C GLU A 98 -15.51 -9.12 -3.80
N GLN A 99 -15.90 -8.23 -4.71
CA GLN A 99 -14.99 -7.59 -5.64
C GLN A 99 -13.97 -6.73 -4.89
N LYS A 100 -14.40 -5.92 -3.91
CA LYS A 100 -13.50 -5.11 -3.09
C LYS A 100 -12.51 -5.97 -2.30
N ASN A 101 -12.96 -7.10 -1.75
CA ASN A 101 -12.07 -7.98 -1.01
C ASN A 101 -11.03 -8.68 -1.91
N THR A 102 -11.44 -9.07 -3.12
CA THR A 102 -10.53 -9.58 -4.16
C THR A 102 -9.50 -8.53 -4.57
N GLU A 103 -9.95 -7.28 -4.73
CA GLU A 103 -9.09 -6.14 -5.05
C GLU A 103 -8.07 -5.85 -3.96
N LEU A 104 -8.44 -5.97 -2.68
CA LEU A 104 -7.49 -5.87 -1.56
C LEU A 104 -6.38 -6.93 -1.65
N ARG A 105 -6.72 -8.19 -1.94
CA ARG A 105 -5.70 -9.24 -2.14
C ARG A 105 -4.75 -8.90 -3.28
N ARG A 106 -5.31 -8.40 -4.39
CA ARG A 106 -4.55 -7.99 -5.56
C ARG A 106 -3.57 -6.85 -5.20
N LYS A 107 -4.08 -5.78 -4.58
CA LYS A 107 -3.27 -4.64 -4.09
C LYS A 107 -2.15 -5.09 -3.15
N LEU A 108 -2.45 -5.98 -2.21
CA LEU A 108 -1.47 -6.49 -1.26
C LEU A 108 -0.35 -7.28 -1.94
N ASN A 109 -0.68 -8.09 -2.95
CA ASN A 109 0.30 -8.92 -3.67
C ASN A 109 1.13 -8.13 -4.68
N GLU A 110 0.58 -7.07 -5.25
CA GLU A 110 1.25 -6.25 -6.26
C GLU A 110 2.08 -5.11 -5.69
N TYR A 111 1.86 -4.74 -4.42
CA TYR A 111 2.59 -3.65 -3.79
C TYR A 111 4.10 -3.92 -3.75
N LYS A 112 4.86 -2.90 -4.13
CA LYS A 112 6.32 -2.88 -4.08
C LYS A 112 6.76 -1.66 -3.29
N PHE A 113 7.80 -1.84 -2.49
CA PHE A 113 8.37 -0.73 -1.74
C PHE A 113 9.04 0.27 -2.68
N GLU A 114 8.57 1.50 -2.66
CA GLU A 114 9.12 2.62 -3.44
C GLU A 114 9.72 3.71 -2.56
N GLY A 115 9.74 3.49 -1.23
CA GLY A 115 10.19 4.46 -0.24
C GLY A 115 9.18 4.61 0.90
N LYS A 116 9.62 5.29 1.96
CA LYS A 116 8.84 5.45 3.20
C LYS A 116 7.51 6.18 2.96
N ASP A 117 7.50 7.26 2.18
CA ASP A 117 6.29 8.04 1.95
C ASP A 117 5.22 7.23 1.18
N SER A 118 5.64 6.51 0.13
CA SER A 118 4.75 5.61 -0.62
C SER A 118 4.21 4.48 0.26
N TRP A 119 5.01 4.01 1.22
CA TRP A 119 4.60 3.00 2.19
C TRP A 119 3.54 3.50 3.17
N GLU A 120 3.69 4.70 3.72
CA GLU A 120 2.67 5.29 4.61
C GLU A 120 1.35 5.51 3.86
N VAL A 121 1.40 6.07 2.64
CA VAL A 121 0.19 6.29 1.82
C VAL A 121 -0.52 4.95 1.53
N PHE A 122 0.25 3.93 1.14
CA PHE A 122 -0.31 2.61 0.87
C PHE A 122 -0.98 2.02 2.11
N LYS A 123 -0.31 2.05 3.28
CA LYS A 123 -0.87 1.55 4.54
C LYS A 123 -2.21 2.22 4.87
N ASP A 124 -2.25 3.55 4.78
CA ASP A 124 -3.45 4.33 5.12
C ASP A 124 -4.61 4.06 4.18
N ASP A 125 -4.35 4.02 2.87
CA ASP A 125 -5.36 3.70 1.87
C ASP A 125 -5.90 2.28 2.05
N PHE A 126 -5.01 1.31 2.24
CA PHE A 126 -5.38 -0.10 2.41
C PHE A 126 -6.23 -0.31 3.66
N ASN A 127 -5.83 0.27 4.80
CA ASN A 127 -6.60 0.17 6.04
C ASN A 127 -7.99 0.78 5.91
N ARG A 128 -8.09 1.95 5.28
CA ARG A 128 -9.39 2.60 5.00
C ARG A 128 -10.28 1.73 4.12
N GLU A 129 -9.74 1.09 3.10
CA GLU A 129 -10.51 0.18 2.24
C GLU A 129 -11.00 -1.06 2.99
N VAL A 130 -10.15 -1.65 3.85
CA VAL A 130 -10.55 -2.74 4.75
C VAL A 130 -11.70 -2.31 5.67
N ASP A 131 -11.58 -1.13 6.29
CA ASP A 131 -12.60 -0.61 7.20
C ASP A 131 -13.93 -0.35 6.49
N LEU A 132 -13.90 0.17 5.25
CA LEU A 132 -15.10 0.37 4.45
C LEU A 132 -15.82 -0.96 4.12
N ILE A 133 -15.06 -2.04 3.89
CA ILE A 133 -15.65 -3.38 3.70
C ILE A 133 -16.28 -3.87 5.00
N ILE A 134 -15.59 -3.71 6.14
CA ILE A 134 -16.11 -4.10 7.45
C ILE A 134 -17.41 -3.35 7.78
N VAL A 135 -17.46 -2.04 7.54
CA VAL A 135 -18.67 -1.23 7.73
C VAL A 135 -19.79 -1.70 6.81
N GLY A 136 -19.50 -1.95 5.53
CA GLY A 136 -20.48 -2.47 4.58
C GLY A 136 -21.04 -3.84 5.00
N LEU A 137 -20.18 -4.74 5.49
CA LEU A 137 -20.62 -6.01 6.04
C LEU A 137 -21.50 -5.82 7.27
N ASN A 138 -21.07 -5.00 8.23
CA ASN A 138 -21.85 -4.74 9.45
C ASN A 138 -23.23 -4.16 9.13
N ASP A 139 -23.30 -3.22 8.18
CA ASP A 139 -24.55 -2.60 7.73
C ASP A 139 -25.51 -3.65 7.14
N ILE A 140 -25.03 -4.52 6.26
CA ILE A 140 -25.84 -5.60 5.67
C ILE A 140 -26.31 -6.59 6.74
N PHE A 141 -25.41 -7.03 7.63
CA PHE A 141 -25.75 -7.99 8.68
C PHE A 141 -26.71 -7.41 9.72
N SER A 142 -26.66 -6.11 10.00
CA SER A 142 -27.59 -5.44 10.94
C SER A 142 -29.02 -5.31 10.41
N LYS A 143 -29.21 -5.36 9.09
CA LYS A 143 -30.52 -5.24 8.43
C LYS A 143 -31.22 -6.58 8.23
N LYS A 144 -30.66 -7.65 8.80
CA LYS A 144 -31.21 -9.01 8.80
C LYS A 144 -32.42 -9.16 9.72
N ASP A 145 -32.53 -8.28 10.72
CA ASP A 145 -33.67 -8.15 11.64
C ASP A 145 -34.74 -7.18 11.09
#